data_AF-A0A0K2RDL6-F1
#
_entry.id   AF-A0A0K2RDL6-F1
#
_cell.length_a   1.000
_cell.length_b   1.000
_cell.length_c   1.000
_cell.angle_alpha   90.00
_cell.angle_beta   90.00
_cell.angle_gamma   90.00
#
_symmetry.space_group_name_H-M   'P 1'
#
loop_
_entity.id
_entity.type
_entity.pdbx_description
1 polymer ?
#
loop_
_entity_poly.entity_id
_entity_poly.type
_entity_poly.pdbx_seq_one_letter_code
_entity_poly.pdbx_strand_id
1 'polypeptide(L)'
;MVSRTQATVLGTTATGIPGSAVEARNADIDENGHPEFELFLPDGGAPHSVHSKLIGAHHITNLLAAAAAAFAAGLPAAGIAESLSEQSPASRWRMERTERADGVTIINDAYNANPESMRAALRTLADLGQGRRTWAVLGAMLELGEDSIREHTAVGTQVVRLNISRLVVVGREARALYVSAIQEGSWGDECIFTETADEAYELLQAELKPGDLVLFKSSNGVGLRHLGDRIALPPQTGTSANTAAATAANEGNELL
;
A
#
# COMPACT_ATOMS: atom_id res chain seq x y z
N MET A 1 -41.14 25.58 -9.89
CA MET A 1 -40.03 24.99 -9.09
C MET A 1 -39.91 23.54 -9.49
N VAL A 2 -38.72 23.04 -9.81
CA VAL A 2 -38.49 21.60 -9.94
C VAL A 2 -38.46 21.03 -8.51
N SER A 3 -39.20 19.95 -8.25
CA SER A 3 -39.16 19.28 -6.95
C SER A 3 -37.75 18.76 -6.69
N ARG A 4 -37.23 18.98 -5.47
CA ARG A 4 -35.91 18.45 -5.08
C ARG A 4 -35.99 16.93 -5.09
N THR A 5 -34.98 16.26 -5.66
CA THR A 5 -34.86 14.81 -5.63
C THR A 5 -34.92 14.31 -4.19
N GLN A 6 -35.85 13.41 -3.89
CA GLN A 6 -35.83 12.63 -2.65
C GLN A 6 -34.91 11.43 -2.86
N ALA A 7 -34.03 11.16 -1.91
CA ALA A 7 -33.10 10.04 -1.94
C ALA A 7 -32.98 9.44 -0.54
N THR A 8 -32.94 8.11 -0.46
CA THR A 8 -32.63 7.39 0.77
C THR A 8 -31.13 7.48 1.04
N VAL A 9 -30.74 7.86 2.25
CA VAL A 9 -29.34 7.86 2.69
C VAL A 9 -29.14 6.68 3.64
N LEU A 10 -28.25 5.76 3.30
CA LEU A 10 -27.80 4.70 4.21
C LEU A 10 -26.44 5.09 4.78
N GLY A 11 -26.40 5.38 6.08
CA GLY A 11 -25.15 5.60 6.81
C GLY A 11 -24.41 4.28 7.05
N THR A 12 -23.07 4.33 7.04
CA THR A 12 -22.20 3.18 7.32
C THR A 12 -21.29 3.49 8.51
N THR A 13 -20.96 2.49 9.32
CA THR A 13 -19.98 2.65 10.41
C THR A 13 -19.21 1.38 10.72
N ALA A 14 -17.92 1.52 11.03
CA ALA A 14 -17.08 0.49 11.67
C ALA A 14 -16.74 0.85 13.12
N THR A 15 -17.31 1.93 13.65
CA THR A 15 -16.97 2.52 14.97
C THR A 15 -18.20 2.76 15.85
N GLY A 16 -19.36 2.20 15.47
CA GLY A 16 -20.60 2.28 16.25
C GLY A 16 -21.27 3.66 16.25
N ILE A 17 -21.17 4.44 15.17
CA ILE A 17 -21.86 5.74 15.04
C ILE A 17 -23.39 5.50 15.05
N PRO A 18 -24.13 6.00 16.05
CA PRO A 18 -25.57 5.75 16.18
C PRO A 18 -26.37 6.24 14.97
N GLY A 19 -27.32 5.43 14.50
CA GLY A 19 -28.17 5.75 13.35
C GLY A 19 -27.58 5.38 11.99
N SER A 20 -26.42 4.71 11.95
CA SER A 20 -25.95 4.02 10.75
C SER A 20 -26.86 2.85 10.42
N ALA A 21 -27.11 2.59 9.14
CA ALA A 21 -27.98 1.50 8.69
C ALA A 21 -27.20 0.22 8.38
N VAL A 22 -25.89 0.34 8.11
CA VAL A 22 -24.98 -0.77 7.85
C VAL A 22 -23.79 -0.64 8.80
N GLU A 23 -23.48 -1.70 9.54
CA GLU A 23 -22.44 -1.68 10.57
C GLU A 23 -21.45 -2.84 10.38
N ALA A 24 -20.17 -2.56 10.62
CA ALA A 24 -19.19 -3.60 10.98
C ALA A 24 -19.04 -3.61 12.51
N ARG A 25 -19.08 -4.80 13.11
CA ARG A 25 -18.71 -5.03 14.51
C ARG A 25 -17.64 -6.12 14.58
N ASN A 26 -16.92 -6.18 15.70
CA ASN A 26 -15.78 -7.10 15.89
C ASN A 26 -14.80 -7.01 14.71
N ALA A 27 -14.51 -5.76 14.29
CA ALA A 27 -13.79 -5.46 13.07
C ALA A 27 -12.28 -5.39 13.33
N ASP A 28 -11.53 -6.28 12.70
CA ASP A 28 -10.08 -6.43 12.86
C ASP A 28 -9.41 -6.82 11.53
N ILE A 29 -8.13 -7.20 11.56
CA ILE A 29 -7.38 -7.78 10.44
C ILE A 29 -6.71 -9.11 10.82
N ASP A 30 -6.70 -10.07 9.91
CA ASP A 30 -5.99 -11.34 10.07
C ASP A 30 -4.45 -11.17 10.00
N GLU A 31 -3.71 -12.25 10.22
CA GLU A 31 -2.23 -12.31 10.13
C GLU A 31 -1.66 -11.94 8.74
N ASN A 32 -2.50 -11.92 7.70
CA ASN A 32 -2.15 -11.51 6.34
C ASN A 32 -2.58 -10.08 6.01
N GLY A 33 -3.23 -9.39 6.96
CA GLY A 33 -3.76 -8.03 6.85
C GLY A 33 -5.16 -7.95 6.26
N HIS A 34 -5.86 -9.07 6.11
CA HIS A 34 -7.21 -9.12 5.55
C HIS A 34 -8.27 -8.69 6.56
N PRO A 35 -9.19 -7.76 6.22
CA PRO A 35 -10.29 -7.40 7.10
C PRO A 35 -11.25 -8.55 7.42
N GLU A 36 -11.49 -8.75 8.70
CA GLU A 36 -12.54 -9.62 9.25
C GLU A 36 -13.51 -8.80 10.11
N PHE A 37 -14.82 -9.05 9.95
CA PHE A 37 -15.87 -8.38 10.74
C PHE A 37 -17.23 -9.08 10.65
N GLU A 38 -18.11 -8.77 11.59
CA GLU A 38 -19.55 -9.04 11.52
C GLU A 38 -20.27 -7.90 10.81
N LEU A 39 -20.86 -8.18 9.64
CA LEU A 39 -21.70 -7.27 8.88
C LEU A 39 -23.15 -7.32 9.37
N PHE A 40 -23.66 -6.16 9.80
CA PHE A 40 -25.07 -5.93 10.10
C PHE A 40 -25.70 -5.10 8.98
N LEU A 41 -26.85 -5.57 8.47
CA LEU A 41 -27.65 -4.90 7.44
C LEU A 41 -29.04 -4.54 7.99
N PRO A 42 -29.75 -3.56 7.40
CA PRO A 42 -31.01 -3.04 7.95
C PRO A 42 -32.23 -3.87 7.49
N ASP A 43 -32.09 -5.19 7.44
CA ASP A 43 -33.18 -6.15 7.19
C ASP A 43 -33.73 -6.80 8.48
N GLY A 44 -33.05 -6.59 9.62
CA GLY A 44 -33.39 -7.23 10.89
C GLY A 44 -32.93 -8.69 11.01
N GLY A 45 -32.05 -9.14 10.11
CA GLY A 45 -31.43 -10.46 10.14
C GLY A 45 -30.37 -10.61 11.25
N ALA A 46 -29.81 -11.82 11.34
CA ALA A 46 -28.59 -12.08 12.10
C ALA A 46 -27.37 -11.48 11.37
N PRO A 47 -26.28 -11.14 12.07
CA PRO A 47 -25.05 -10.69 11.42
C PRO A 47 -24.45 -11.76 10.52
N HIS A 48 -23.76 -11.31 9.48
CA HIS A 48 -23.00 -12.14 8.55
C HIS A 48 -21.50 -11.93 8.75
N SER A 49 -20.71 -12.98 8.98
CA SER A 49 -19.25 -12.86 8.94
C SER A 49 -18.76 -12.52 7.53
N VAL A 50 -17.83 -11.57 7.45
CA VAL A 50 -17.10 -11.22 6.23
C VAL A 50 -15.61 -11.40 6.52
N HIS A 51 -14.91 -12.12 5.62
CA HIS A 51 -13.45 -12.25 5.64
C HIS A 51 -12.95 -11.87 4.23
N SER A 52 -12.51 -10.63 4.05
CA SER A 52 -12.17 -10.11 2.72
C SER A 52 -10.81 -10.62 2.23
N LYS A 53 -10.50 -10.50 0.94
CA LYS A 53 -9.14 -10.75 0.40
C LYS A 53 -8.39 -9.46 0.04
N LEU A 54 -8.93 -8.31 0.45
CA LEU A 54 -8.27 -7.01 0.35
C LEU A 54 -7.33 -6.81 1.54
N ILE A 55 -6.24 -6.05 1.39
CA ILE A 55 -5.23 -5.91 2.45
C ILE A 55 -5.33 -4.52 3.11
N GLY A 56 -5.53 -4.52 4.44
CA GLY A 56 -5.51 -3.36 5.33
C GLY A 56 -6.90 -2.94 5.83
N ALA A 57 -7.01 -2.67 7.13
CA ALA A 57 -8.25 -2.36 7.85
C ALA A 57 -9.09 -1.21 7.24
N HIS A 58 -8.45 -0.27 6.54
CA HIS A 58 -9.13 0.82 5.84
C HIS A 58 -10.11 0.36 4.75
N HIS A 59 -9.98 -0.88 4.25
CA HIS A 59 -10.97 -1.46 3.34
C HIS A 59 -12.31 -1.76 4.01
N ILE A 60 -12.43 -1.87 5.33
CA ILE A 60 -13.71 -2.10 6.03
C ILE A 60 -14.73 -1.03 5.65
N THR A 61 -14.35 0.25 5.65
CA THR A 61 -15.23 1.36 5.24
C THR A 61 -15.68 1.23 3.77
N ASN A 62 -14.79 0.79 2.88
CA ASN A 62 -15.10 0.57 1.46
C ASN A 62 -16.03 -0.64 1.26
N LEU A 63 -15.81 -1.73 2.01
CA LEU A 63 -16.66 -2.93 1.99
C LEU A 63 -18.06 -2.62 2.55
N LEU A 64 -18.17 -1.81 3.61
CA LEU A 64 -19.45 -1.33 4.13
C LEU A 64 -20.19 -0.41 3.15
N ALA A 65 -19.47 0.47 2.44
CA ALA A 65 -20.07 1.30 1.38
C ALA A 65 -20.60 0.44 0.21
N ALA A 66 -19.85 -0.59 -0.19
CA ALA A 66 -20.29 -1.57 -1.18
C ALA A 66 -21.50 -2.39 -0.69
N ALA A 67 -21.50 -2.83 0.58
CA ALA A 67 -22.62 -3.53 1.20
C ALA A 67 -23.89 -2.67 1.22
N ALA A 68 -23.78 -1.40 1.61
CA ALA A 68 -24.90 -0.46 1.61
C ALA A 68 -25.45 -0.21 0.20
N ALA A 69 -24.59 -0.07 -0.80
CA ALA A 69 -25.00 0.09 -2.19
C ALA A 69 -25.69 -1.17 -2.75
N ALA A 70 -25.15 -2.36 -2.47
CA ALA A 70 -25.74 -3.63 -2.90
C ALA A 70 -27.08 -3.90 -2.21
N PHE A 71 -27.18 -3.61 -0.92
CA PHE A 71 -28.43 -3.72 -0.16
C PHE A 71 -29.49 -2.74 -0.67
N ALA A 72 -29.12 -1.48 -0.95
CA ALA A 72 -30.02 -0.50 -1.57
C ALA A 72 -30.50 -0.92 -2.98
N ALA A 73 -29.70 -1.73 -3.69
CA ALA A 73 -30.07 -2.34 -4.97
C ALA A 73 -30.92 -3.63 -4.83
N GLY A 74 -31.23 -4.06 -3.61
CA GLY A 74 -32.10 -5.21 -3.33
C GLY A 74 -31.41 -6.57 -3.34
N LEU A 75 -30.08 -6.63 -3.24
CA LEU A 75 -29.37 -7.92 -3.10
C LEU A 75 -29.57 -8.52 -1.69
N PRO A 76 -29.67 -9.85 -1.57
CA PRO A 76 -29.84 -10.51 -0.28
C PRO A 76 -28.56 -10.43 0.58
N ALA A 77 -28.71 -10.20 1.88
CA ALA A 77 -27.61 -10.03 2.83
C ALA A 77 -26.53 -11.13 2.77
N ALA A 78 -26.95 -12.40 2.68
CA ALA A 78 -26.03 -13.53 2.56
C ALA A 78 -25.15 -13.45 1.30
N GLY A 79 -25.74 -13.13 0.13
CA GLY A 79 -25.00 -13.00 -1.13
C GLY A 79 -24.09 -11.76 -1.16
N ILE A 80 -24.44 -10.70 -0.41
CA ILE A 80 -23.55 -9.55 -0.19
C ILE A 80 -22.32 -9.98 0.61
N ALA A 81 -22.51 -10.64 1.75
CA ALA A 81 -21.40 -11.06 2.62
C ALA A 81 -20.47 -12.09 1.93
N GLU A 82 -21.04 -13.04 1.19
CA GLU A 82 -20.32 -13.99 0.33
C GLU A 82 -19.48 -13.25 -0.72
N SER A 83 -20.10 -12.36 -1.50
CA SER A 83 -19.40 -11.56 -2.52
C SER A 83 -18.27 -10.69 -1.97
N LEU A 84 -18.41 -10.13 -0.77
CA LEU A 84 -17.37 -9.31 -0.13
C LEU A 84 -16.20 -10.15 0.41
N SER A 85 -16.45 -11.42 0.73
CA SER A 85 -15.44 -12.38 1.19
C SER A 85 -14.71 -13.06 0.02
N GLU A 86 -15.39 -13.24 -1.12
CA GLU A 86 -14.78 -13.85 -2.30
C GLU A 86 -13.94 -12.88 -3.14
N GLN A 87 -14.22 -11.58 -3.09
CA GLN A 87 -13.56 -10.55 -3.91
C GLN A 87 -12.06 -10.40 -3.61
N SER A 88 -11.24 -10.70 -4.61
CA SER A 88 -9.81 -10.38 -4.66
C SER A 88 -9.55 -8.96 -5.22
N PRO A 89 -8.36 -8.37 -5.00
CA PRO A 89 -7.97 -7.08 -5.58
C PRO A 89 -8.10 -7.05 -7.12
N ALA A 90 -9.12 -6.37 -7.64
CA ALA A 90 -9.44 -6.32 -9.07
C ALA A 90 -8.58 -5.31 -9.87
N SER A 91 -7.65 -4.62 -9.22
CA SER A 91 -6.85 -3.56 -9.85
C SER A 91 -5.42 -3.60 -9.34
N ARG A 92 -4.47 -3.55 -10.29
CA ARG A 92 -3.05 -3.40 -10.00
C ARG A 92 -2.76 -2.15 -9.18
N TRP A 93 -1.69 -2.23 -8.39
CA TRP A 93 -1.10 -1.16 -7.59
C TRP A 93 -2.01 -0.61 -6.48
N ARG A 94 -2.96 -1.42 -6.00
CA ARG A 94 -3.77 -1.17 -4.79
C ARG A 94 -3.51 -2.29 -3.79
N MET A 95 -2.60 -2.04 -2.85
CA MET A 95 -2.09 -3.06 -1.91
C MET A 95 -1.71 -4.39 -2.59
N GLU A 96 -1.14 -4.34 -3.79
CA GLU A 96 -0.76 -5.53 -4.57
C GLU A 96 0.45 -6.20 -3.90
N ARG A 97 0.22 -7.31 -3.19
CA ARG A 97 1.24 -8.07 -2.46
C ARG A 97 1.90 -9.11 -3.35
N THR A 98 3.23 -9.08 -3.42
CA THR A 98 4.07 -10.07 -4.11
C THR A 98 5.14 -10.60 -3.16
N GLU A 99 5.19 -11.92 -3.00
CA GLU A 99 6.30 -12.60 -2.32
C GLU A 99 7.39 -12.93 -3.33
N ARG A 100 8.61 -12.39 -3.13
CA ARG A 100 9.77 -12.76 -3.95
C ARG A 100 10.35 -14.10 -3.49
N ALA A 101 10.95 -14.82 -4.42
CA ALA A 101 11.61 -16.10 -4.17
C ALA A 101 12.80 -16.03 -3.19
N ASP A 102 13.34 -14.83 -2.92
CA ASP A 102 14.38 -14.56 -1.93
C ASP A 102 13.83 -14.13 -0.55
N GLY A 103 12.52 -14.21 -0.33
CA GLY A 103 11.88 -13.95 0.97
C GLY A 103 11.64 -12.48 1.28
N VAL A 104 11.77 -11.58 0.30
CA VAL A 104 11.32 -10.18 0.42
C VAL A 104 9.83 -10.09 0.05
N THR A 105 9.02 -9.45 0.90
CA THR A 105 7.61 -9.17 0.58
C THR A 105 7.48 -7.74 0.05
N ILE A 106 6.83 -7.57 -1.11
CA ILE A 106 6.53 -6.28 -1.71
C ILE A 106 5.03 -6.00 -1.63
N ILE A 107 4.64 -4.79 -1.24
CA ILE A 107 3.28 -4.25 -1.31
C ILE A 107 3.31 -3.02 -2.21
N ASN A 108 2.67 -3.10 -3.38
CA ASN A 108 2.59 -1.99 -4.34
C ASN A 108 1.21 -1.31 -4.22
N ASP A 109 1.19 -0.12 -3.62
CA ASP A 109 -0.01 0.71 -3.40
C ASP A 109 0.12 2.09 -4.06
N ALA A 110 0.88 2.16 -5.16
CA ALA A 110 1.22 3.37 -5.90
C ALA A 110 0.29 3.65 -7.10
N TYR A 111 -0.95 3.12 -7.11
CA TYR A 111 -1.97 3.56 -8.06
C TYR A 111 -2.32 5.05 -7.85
N ASN A 112 -2.51 5.45 -6.60
CA ASN A 112 -2.72 6.84 -6.21
C ASN A 112 -2.33 7.07 -4.74
N ALA A 113 -2.05 8.32 -4.39
CA ALA A 113 -1.86 8.75 -3.01
C ALA A 113 -2.62 10.04 -2.74
N ASN A 114 -3.18 10.09 -1.53
CA ASN A 114 -3.72 11.24 -0.85
C ASN A 114 -3.39 11.08 0.66
N PRO A 115 -3.60 12.10 1.50
CA PRO A 115 -3.11 12.06 2.88
C PRO A 115 -3.75 10.96 3.74
N GLU A 116 -5.01 10.62 3.49
CA GLU A 116 -5.72 9.55 4.21
C GLU A 116 -5.21 8.16 3.81
N SER A 117 -5.08 7.89 2.51
CA SER A 117 -4.55 6.61 2.00
C SER A 117 -3.07 6.42 2.35
N MET A 118 -2.25 7.47 2.35
CA MET A 118 -0.87 7.41 2.89
C MET A 118 -0.89 6.95 4.36
N ARG A 119 -1.74 7.57 5.19
CA ARG A 119 -1.89 7.21 6.61
C ARG A 119 -2.33 5.77 6.81
N ALA A 120 -3.27 5.30 5.98
CA ALA A 120 -3.76 3.92 6.02
C ALA A 120 -2.71 2.90 5.58
N ALA A 121 -1.96 3.20 4.52
CA ALA A 121 -0.91 2.32 4.02
C ALA A 121 0.26 2.18 4.99
N LEU A 122 0.68 3.28 5.63
CA LEU A 122 1.73 3.23 6.65
C LEU A 122 1.31 2.44 7.90
N ARG A 123 0.04 2.53 8.34
CA ARG A 123 -0.48 1.65 9.40
C ARG A 123 -0.42 0.19 8.97
N THR A 124 -0.98 -0.13 7.80
CA THR A 124 -0.96 -1.50 7.23
C THR A 124 0.47 -2.07 7.13
N LEU A 125 1.46 -1.25 6.77
CA LEU A 125 2.88 -1.63 6.78
C LEU A 125 3.43 -1.90 8.18
N ALA A 126 3.05 -1.11 9.18
CA ALA A 126 3.47 -1.31 10.57
C ALA A 126 2.83 -2.58 11.17
N ASP A 127 1.55 -2.80 10.89
CA ASP A 127 0.78 -3.96 11.38
C ASP A 127 1.32 -5.27 10.79
N LEU A 128 1.50 -5.35 9.46
CA LEU A 128 2.13 -6.48 8.76
C LEU A 128 3.65 -6.61 9.00
N GLY A 129 4.26 -5.54 9.51
CA GLY A 129 5.70 -5.40 9.69
C GLY A 129 6.20 -5.85 11.06
N GLN A 130 5.33 -6.29 11.97
CA GLN A 130 5.73 -6.67 13.32
C GLN A 130 6.77 -7.80 13.28
N GLY A 131 7.93 -7.58 13.91
CA GLY A 131 9.07 -8.51 13.88
C GLY A 131 9.86 -8.55 12.57
N ARG A 132 9.54 -7.69 11.59
CA ARG A 132 10.22 -7.57 10.29
C ARG A 132 10.91 -6.21 10.15
N ARG A 133 11.88 -6.11 9.26
CA ARG A 133 12.44 -4.81 8.82
C ARG A 133 11.51 -4.23 7.75
N THR A 134 10.88 -3.10 8.06
CA THR A 134 9.93 -2.43 7.16
C THR A 134 10.59 -1.32 6.35
N TRP A 135 10.18 -1.19 5.11
CA TRP A 135 10.60 -0.15 4.18
C TRP A 135 9.39 0.59 3.63
N ALA A 136 9.34 1.91 3.79
CA ALA A 136 8.39 2.77 3.10
C ALA A 136 9.10 3.51 1.96
N VAL A 137 8.72 3.23 0.71
CA VAL A 137 9.21 3.90 -0.50
C VAL A 137 8.11 4.85 -0.99
N LEU A 138 8.26 6.12 -0.63
CA LEU A 138 7.21 7.13 -0.74
C LEU A 138 7.56 8.21 -1.76
N GLY A 139 6.60 8.50 -2.64
CA GLY A 139 6.65 9.60 -3.59
C GLY A 139 5.56 10.64 -3.31
N ALA A 140 5.55 11.70 -4.11
CA ALA A 140 4.68 12.83 -3.86
C ALA A 140 3.17 12.50 -3.94
N MET A 141 2.40 13.20 -3.12
CA MET A 141 0.96 13.38 -3.23
C MET A 141 0.68 14.61 -4.10
N LEU A 142 0.15 14.40 -5.29
CA LEU A 142 -0.22 15.45 -6.24
C LEU A 142 -1.61 16.04 -5.92
N GLU A 143 -1.96 17.14 -6.58
CA GLU A 143 -3.26 17.84 -6.45
C GLU A 143 -3.61 18.38 -5.04
N LEU A 144 -2.60 18.57 -4.16
CA LEU A 144 -2.81 19.11 -2.81
C LEU A 144 -2.81 20.64 -2.70
N GLY A 145 -2.42 21.36 -3.77
CA GLY A 145 -2.33 22.82 -3.74
C GLY A 145 -1.47 23.37 -2.59
N GLU A 146 -1.98 24.36 -1.88
CA GLU A 146 -1.31 25.04 -0.75
C GLU A 146 -1.05 24.10 0.44
N ASP A 147 -1.85 23.05 0.60
CA ASP A 147 -1.72 22.07 1.69
C ASP A 147 -0.57 21.07 1.48
N SER A 148 0.06 21.06 0.30
CA SER A 148 1.08 20.06 -0.06
C SER A 148 2.19 19.93 0.98
N ILE A 149 2.78 21.03 1.44
CA ILE A 149 3.86 21.01 2.45
C ILE A 149 3.32 20.43 3.77
N ARG A 150 2.14 20.87 4.22
CA ARG A 150 1.52 20.48 5.49
C ARG A 150 1.24 18.97 5.54
N GLU A 151 0.66 18.42 4.48
CA GLU A 151 0.31 17.00 4.43
C GLU A 151 1.53 16.09 4.21
N HIS A 152 2.50 16.48 3.37
CA HIS A 152 3.76 15.73 3.26
C HIS A 152 4.54 15.71 4.58
N THR A 153 4.61 16.84 5.29
CA THR A 153 5.20 16.93 6.63
C THR A 153 4.51 15.95 7.58
N ALA A 154 3.18 15.92 7.60
CA ALA A 154 2.40 15.02 8.45
C ALA A 154 2.62 13.53 8.14
N VAL A 155 2.85 13.17 6.87
CA VAL A 155 3.20 11.79 6.47
C VAL A 155 4.59 11.42 6.98
N GLY A 156 5.61 12.26 6.78
CA GLY A 156 6.99 11.96 7.24
C GLY A 156 7.09 11.81 8.77
N THR A 157 6.39 12.68 9.52
CA THR A 157 6.20 12.55 10.97
C THR A 157 5.56 11.20 11.34
N GLN A 158 4.58 10.73 10.58
CA GLN A 158 3.90 9.46 10.86
C GLN A 158 4.81 8.24 10.62
N VAL A 159 5.68 8.26 9.61
CA VAL A 159 6.61 7.15 9.33
C VAL A 159 7.49 6.86 10.56
N VAL A 160 8.05 7.90 11.18
CA VAL A 160 8.87 7.79 12.39
C VAL A 160 8.04 7.29 13.57
N ARG A 161 6.85 7.86 13.80
CA ARG A 161 5.95 7.46 14.92
C ARG A 161 5.42 6.04 14.84
N LEU A 162 5.41 5.44 13.65
CA LEU A 162 5.04 4.03 13.44
C LEU A 162 6.25 3.08 13.52
N ASN A 163 7.45 3.58 13.84
CA ASN A 163 8.70 2.81 13.89
C ASN A 163 8.99 2.04 12.59
N ILE A 164 8.66 2.63 11.43
CA ILE A 164 9.01 2.05 10.13
C ILE A 164 10.55 2.06 9.99
N SER A 165 11.14 0.90 9.72
CA SER A 165 12.59 0.71 9.89
C SER A 165 13.45 1.48 8.90
N ARG A 166 12.95 1.72 7.68
CA ARG A 166 13.61 2.49 6.63
C ARG A 166 12.59 3.30 5.82
N LEU A 167 12.95 4.53 5.46
CA LEU A 167 12.20 5.43 4.61
C LEU A 167 13.04 5.82 3.39
N VAL A 168 12.50 5.63 2.18
CA VAL A 168 13.08 6.14 0.94
C VAL A 168 12.08 7.12 0.34
N VAL A 169 12.46 8.40 0.27
CA VAL A 169 11.63 9.47 -0.31
C VAL A 169 12.11 9.77 -1.71
N VAL A 170 11.23 9.60 -2.70
CA VAL A 170 11.56 9.70 -4.12
C VAL A 170 10.91 10.94 -4.74
N GLY A 171 11.73 11.78 -5.37
CA GLY A 171 11.28 12.96 -6.13
C GLY A 171 11.22 14.25 -5.31
N ARG A 172 11.58 15.36 -5.95
CA ARG A 172 11.76 16.68 -5.30
C ARG A 172 10.48 17.24 -4.68
N GLU A 173 9.34 16.90 -5.26
CA GLU A 173 8.00 17.28 -4.81
C GLU A 173 7.66 16.69 -3.43
N ALA A 174 8.24 15.53 -3.08
CA ALA A 174 8.06 14.86 -1.80
C ALA A 174 9.03 15.37 -0.70
N ARG A 175 9.92 16.32 -0.99
CA ARG A 175 11.03 16.69 -0.10
C ARG A 175 10.61 17.17 1.30
N ALA A 176 9.40 17.72 1.46
CA ALA A 176 8.88 18.09 2.78
C ALA A 176 8.66 16.86 3.69
N LEU A 177 8.31 15.70 3.12
CA LEU A 177 8.18 14.42 3.82
C LEU A 177 9.55 13.95 4.37
N TYR A 178 10.58 13.99 3.52
CA TYR A 178 11.95 13.67 3.94
C TYR A 178 12.43 14.57 5.08
N VAL A 179 12.28 15.88 4.92
CA VAL A 179 12.71 16.86 5.95
C VAL A 179 11.97 16.63 7.27
N SER A 180 10.67 16.34 7.25
CA SER A 180 9.92 16.12 8.49
C SER A 180 10.27 14.81 9.18
N ALA A 181 10.56 13.74 8.44
CA ALA A 181 11.02 12.47 9.03
C ALA A 181 12.40 12.62 9.72
N ILE A 182 13.33 13.36 9.11
CA ILE A 182 14.61 13.70 9.76
C ILE A 182 14.38 14.55 11.03
N GLN A 183 13.46 15.51 10.99
CA GLN A 183 13.18 16.41 12.13
C GLN A 183 12.42 15.74 13.29
N GLU A 184 11.53 14.78 13.01
CA GLU A 184 10.78 14.03 14.03
C GLU A 184 11.67 13.05 14.82
N GLY A 185 12.87 12.74 14.31
CA GLY A 185 13.85 11.88 14.97
C GLY A 185 14.14 10.57 14.23
N SER A 186 14.22 10.59 12.90
CA SER A 186 14.96 9.55 12.18
C SER A 186 16.45 9.89 12.22
N TRP A 187 17.28 9.00 12.75
CA TRP A 187 18.70 9.27 13.02
C TRP A 187 19.60 8.45 12.09
N GLY A 188 20.41 9.11 11.25
CA GLY A 188 21.36 8.42 10.36
C GLY A 188 20.70 7.86 9.10
N ASP A 189 21.14 6.67 8.67
CA ASP A 189 20.83 6.09 7.35
C ASP A 189 19.41 5.48 7.22
N GLU A 190 18.56 5.70 8.21
CA GLU A 190 17.17 5.21 8.26
C GLU A 190 16.27 5.92 7.24
N CYS A 191 16.51 7.20 6.98
CA CYS A 191 15.73 8.02 6.06
C CYS A 191 16.62 8.55 4.92
N ILE A 192 16.32 8.15 3.69
CA ILE A 192 17.08 8.47 2.49
C ILE A 192 16.20 9.22 1.49
N PHE A 193 16.80 10.21 0.82
CA PHE A 193 16.16 10.94 -0.28
C PHE A 193 16.84 10.58 -1.60
N THR A 194 16.05 10.28 -2.63
CA THR A 194 16.53 10.13 -4.01
C THR A 194 15.80 11.12 -4.93
N GLU A 195 16.50 11.66 -5.93
CA GLU A 195 15.86 12.49 -6.94
C GLU A 195 15.05 11.66 -7.93
N THR A 196 15.50 10.44 -8.21
CA THR A 196 14.89 9.55 -9.22
C THR A 196 14.47 8.19 -8.67
N ALA A 197 13.57 7.53 -9.40
CA ALA A 197 13.17 6.15 -9.13
C ALA A 197 14.28 5.13 -9.46
N ASP A 198 15.23 5.47 -10.33
CA ASP A 198 16.37 4.61 -10.66
C ASP A 198 17.41 4.59 -9.53
N GLU A 199 17.73 5.75 -8.93
CA GLU A 199 18.51 5.82 -7.68
C GLU A 199 17.87 4.99 -6.55
N ALA A 200 16.54 5.11 -6.38
CA ALA A 200 15.81 4.32 -5.39
C ALA A 200 15.87 2.81 -5.69
N TYR A 201 15.84 2.41 -6.96
CA TYR A 201 16.00 1.02 -7.36
C TYR A 201 17.40 0.47 -7.01
N GLU A 202 18.46 1.21 -7.33
CA GLU A 202 19.83 0.79 -7.07
C GLU A 202 20.08 0.61 -5.56
N LEU A 203 19.60 1.57 -4.76
CA LEU A 203 19.59 1.49 -3.30
C LEU A 203 18.86 0.24 -2.78
N LEU A 204 17.61 0.02 -3.21
CA LEU A 204 16.80 -1.10 -2.76
C LEU A 204 17.41 -2.45 -3.19
N GLN A 205 17.96 -2.55 -4.39
CA GLN A 205 18.64 -3.76 -4.86
C GLN A 205 19.93 -4.07 -4.09
N ALA A 206 20.62 -3.06 -3.55
CA ALA A 206 21.80 -3.23 -2.73
C ALA A 206 21.48 -3.56 -1.25
N GLU A 207 20.34 -3.10 -0.72
CA GLU A 207 20.05 -3.13 0.71
C GLU A 207 18.91 -4.03 1.19
N LEU A 208 18.02 -4.48 0.29
CA LEU A 208 16.93 -5.39 0.64
C LEU A 208 17.46 -6.77 1.03
N LYS A 209 16.89 -7.35 2.08
CA LYS A 209 17.32 -8.64 2.65
C LYS A 209 16.12 -9.58 2.83
N PRO A 210 16.33 -10.91 2.80
CA PRO A 210 15.28 -11.88 3.13
C PRO A 210 14.60 -11.53 4.46
N GLY A 211 13.26 -11.48 4.47
CA GLY A 211 12.44 -11.04 5.59
C GLY A 211 11.97 -9.58 5.53
N ASP A 212 12.59 -8.73 4.71
CA ASP A 212 12.17 -7.32 4.55
C ASP A 212 10.74 -7.22 3.98
N LEU A 213 9.98 -6.21 4.43
CA LEU A 213 8.64 -5.86 3.93
C LEU A 213 8.66 -4.45 3.35
N VAL A 214 8.32 -4.29 2.06
CA VAL A 214 8.48 -3.03 1.31
C VAL A 214 7.15 -2.51 0.79
N LEU A 215 6.74 -1.33 1.22
CA LEU A 215 5.60 -0.59 0.68
C LEU A 215 6.04 0.43 -0.36
N PHE A 216 5.43 0.42 -1.55
CA PHE A 216 5.55 1.49 -2.54
C PHE A 216 4.28 2.33 -2.59
N LYS A 217 4.39 3.65 -2.43
CA LYS A 217 3.21 4.54 -2.52
C LYS A 217 3.52 5.95 -3.05
N SER A 218 2.74 6.39 -4.04
CA SER A 218 2.75 7.75 -4.58
C SER A 218 1.46 8.05 -5.32
N SER A 219 1.23 9.29 -5.72
CA SER A 219 0.25 9.58 -6.78
C SER A 219 0.69 8.97 -8.11
N ASN A 220 -0.29 8.67 -8.97
CA ASN A 220 -0.11 8.01 -10.27
C ASN A 220 1.02 8.63 -11.13
N GLY A 221 1.03 9.98 -11.22
CA GLY A 221 1.99 10.73 -12.04
C GLY A 221 3.45 10.66 -11.60
N VAL A 222 3.74 10.21 -10.37
CA VAL A 222 5.11 10.04 -9.86
C VAL A 222 5.72 8.70 -10.32
N GLY A 223 4.90 7.73 -10.74
CA GLY A 223 5.36 6.50 -11.38
C GLY A 223 5.95 5.42 -10.48
N LEU A 224 5.95 5.56 -9.13
CA LEU A 224 6.53 4.54 -8.23
C LEU A 224 5.91 3.15 -8.37
N ARG A 225 4.70 3.04 -8.92
CA ARG A 225 4.10 1.75 -9.32
C ARG A 225 5.02 0.90 -10.21
N HIS A 226 5.78 1.54 -11.10
CA HIS A 226 6.71 0.86 -12.01
C HIS A 226 8.01 0.48 -11.30
N LEU A 227 8.43 1.27 -10.29
CA LEU A 227 9.52 0.89 -9.41
C LEU A 227 9.15 -0.32 -8.55
N GLY A 228 7.93 -0.33 -7.96
CA GLY A 228 7.40 -1.46 -7.21
C GLY A 228 7.31 -2.73 -8.07
N ASP A 229 6.82 -2.62 -9.32
CA ASP A 229 6.84 -3.72 -10.30
C ASP A 229 8.28 -4.21 -10.57
N ARG A 230 9.25 -3.29 -10.76
CA ARG A 230 10.65 -3.62 -11.07
C ARG A 230 11.40 -4.22 -9.88
N ILE A 231 11.03 -3.88 -8.65
CA ILE A 231 11.53 -4.48 -7.41
C ILE A 231 10.80 -5.79 -7.06
N ALA A 232 9.55 -6.00 -7.50
CA ALA A 232 8.84 -7.26 -7.29
C ALA A 232 9.41 -8.44 -8.09
N LEU A 233 10.21 -8.17 -9.13
CA LEU A 233 10.98 -9.19 -9.84
C LEU A 233 12.13 -9.74 -8.95
N PRO A 234 12.56 -10.99 -9.14
CA PRO A 234 13.77 -11.52 -8.51
C PRO A 234 14.99 -10.65 -8.84
N PRO A 235 15.96 -10.53 -7.92
CA PRO A 235 17.13 -9.71 -8.17
C PRO A 235 17.92 -10.29 -9.35
N GLN A 236 18.24 -9.44 -10.32
CA GLN A 236 19.02 -9.87 -11.49
C GLN A 236 20.45 -10.20 -11.05
N THR A 237 20.77 -11.49 -10.98
CA THR A 237 22.15 -11.97 -10.84
C THR A 237 22.96 -11.46 -12.04
N GLY A 238 23.92 -10.57 -11.78
CA GLY A 238 24.54 -9.77 -12.83
C GLY A 238 25.19 -10.58 -13.96
N THR A 239 24.64 -10.48 -15.18
CA THR A 239 25.23 -11.00 -16.42
C THR A 239 26.37 -10.10 -16.90
N SER A 240 27.32 -9.76 -16.03
CA SER A 240 28.39 -8.79 -16.30
C SER A 240 29.75 -9.25 -15.75
N ALA A 241 30.18 -10.47 -16.11
CA ALA A 241 31.55 -10.92 -15.84
C ALA A 241 32.14 -12.00 -16.78
N ASN A 242 31.38 -12.59 -17.73
CA ASN A 242 31.87 -13.81 -18.42
C ASN A 242 31.81 -13.83 -19.97
N THR A 243 31.50 -12.71 -20.63
CA THR A 243 31.52 -12.62 -22.11
C THR A 243 32.79 -11.99 -22.69
N ALA A 244 33.68 -11.46 -21.84
CA ALA A 244 34.98 -10.89 -22.26
C ALA A 244 36.14 -11.90 -22.22
N ALA A 245 35.98 -13.04 -21.53
CA ALA A 245 37.02 -14.06 -21.41
C ALA A 245 37.03 -15.08 -22.58
N ALA A 246 35.92 -15.21 -23.31
CA ALA A 246 35.76 -16.21 -24.37
C ALA A 246 36.39 -15.82 -25.71
N THR A 247 36.60 -14.52 -25.98
CA THR A 247 37.23 -14.03 -27.22
C THR A 247 38.75 -13.92 -27.13
N ALA A 248 39.33 -13.73 -25.94
CA ALA A 248 40.79 -13.66 -25.76
C ALA A 248 41.50 -15.03 -25.78
N ALA A 249 40.76 -16.13 -25.65
CA ALA A 249 41.32 -17.49 -25.59
C ALA A 249 41.53 -18.16 -26.95
N ASN A 250 41.07 -17.55 -28.06
CA ASN A 250 41.03 -18.19 -29.37
C ASN A 250 42.00 -17.61 -30.42
N GLU A 251 42.80 -16.59 -30.07
CA GLU A 251 43.83 -15.99 -30.94
C GLU A 251 45.26 -16.48 -30.63
N GLY A 252 45.41 -17.39 -29.67
CA GLY A 252 46.72 -17.82 -29.14
C GLY A 252 47.29 -19.14 -29.70
N ASN A 253 46.64 -19.79 -30.66
CA ASN A 253 47.00 -21.16 -31.09
C ASN A 253 47.04 -21.37 -32.62
N GLU A 254 47.70 -20.46 -33.34
CA GLU A 254 48.25 -20.72 -34.67
C GLU A 254 49.67 -20.14 -34.77
N LEU A 255 50.68 -20.89 -34.28
CA LEU A 255 52.10 -20.77 -34.67
C LEU A 255 52.92 -21.87 -34.00
N LEU A 256 52.93 -23.09 -34.58
CA LEU A 256 54.03 -24.07 -34.58
C LEU A 256 53.71 -25.23 -35.53
#